data_AF-A0A521YVM0-F1
#
_entry.id   AF-A0A521YVM0-F1
#
_cell.length_a   1.000
_cell.length_b   1.000
_cell.length_c   1.000
_cell.angle_alpha   90.00
_cell.angle_beta   90.00
_cell.angle_gamma   90.00
#
_symmetry.space_group_name_H-M   'P 1'
#
loop_
_entity.id
_entity.type
_entity.pdbx_description
1 polymer ?
#
loop_
_entity_poly.entity_id
_entity_poly.type
_entity_poly.pdbx_seq_one_letter_code
_entity_poly.pdbx_strand_id
1 'polypeptide(L)'
;MKWLSQAGARRAERKSAGMLQAVLGLLAVGLGIAVAVIALPAHAQDGAEPPSRVGRVAYLSGNVQFFDEDEGEWVAATLNRPLTSHNSLWADEGAQAEVGIGSAAIQLDGATQADFSQVDDSGVAVNIARGSAALQLR
;
A
#
# COMPACT_ATOMS: atom_id res chain seq x y z
N MET A 1 23.17 56.14 81.35
CA MET A 1 23.54 55.88 79.94
C MET A 1 22.26 55.49 79.20
N LYS A 2 21.58 56.32 78.41
CA LYS A 2 21.97 57.01 77.15
C LYS A 2 22.35 55.99 76.04
N TRP A 3 21.48 55.89 75.03
CA TRP A 3 21.64 55.27 73.70
C TRP A 3 21.70 53.73 73.70
N LEU A 4 20.90 52.99 72.93
CA LEU A 4 20.65 53.07 71.48
C LEU A 4 19.16 52.74 71.19
N SER A 5 18.41 53.59 70.49
CA SER A 5 18.37 53.75 69.03
C SER A 5 17.34 52.83 68.36
N GLN A 6 16.17 53.43 68.16
CA GLN A 6 15.35 53.41 66.94
C GLN A 6 15.73 52.39 65.86
N ALA A 7 14.80 51.47 65.57
CA ALA A 7 14.28 51.16 64.25
C ALA A 7 13.04 50.29 64.48
N GLY A 8 11.82 50.73 64.21
CA GLY A 8 11.39 51.06 62.86
C GLY A 8 10.49 49.91 62.41
N ALA A 9 9.21 50.10 62.66
CA ALA A 9 8.06 49.54 61.95
C ALA A 9 8.35 48.51 60.84
N ARG A 10 7.64 47.38 60.87
CA ARG A 10 6.63 47.06 59.83
C ARG A 10 5.96 45.72 60.15
N ARG A 11 4.71 45.86 60.56
CA ARG A 11 3.61 44.97 60.21
C ARG A 11 3.72 44.57 58.73
N ALA A 12 4.19 43.35 58.43
CA ALA A 12 3.98 42.71 57.14
C ALA A 12 4.20 41.19 57.23
N GLU A 13 3.10 40.44 57.12
CA GLU A 13 2.99 39.22 56.30
C GLU A 13 3.89 38.03 56.71
N ARG A 14 3.53 37.20 57.70
CA ARG A 14 2.51 36.12 57.59
C ARG A 14 2.20 35.62 56.16
N LYS A 15 3.16 35.49 55.24
CA LYS A 15 2.91 34.84 53.92
C LYS A 15 4.05 33.95 53.39
N SER A 16 5.24 34.00 53.98
CA SER A 16 6.41 33.31 53.43
C SER A 16 6.55 31.82 53.81
N ALA A 17 5.75 31.30 54.74
CA ALA A 17 5.78 29.88 55.13
C ALA A 17 5.10 28.93 54.10
N GLY A 18 4.26 29.44 53.20
CA GLY A 18 3.62 28.64 52.16
C GLY A 18 4.44 28.47 50.88
N MET A 19 5.40 29.36 50.62
CA MET A 19 6.11 29.40 49.34
C MET A 19 7.23 28.35 49.23
N LEU A 20 7.84 27.96 50.36
CA LEU A 20 8.83 26.87 50.40
C LEU A 20 8.20 25.46 50.40
N GLN A 21 6.91 25.33 50.74
CA GLN A 21 6.15 24.09 50.55
C GLN A 21 5.56 23.96 49.14
N ALA A 22 5.29 25.09 48.47
CA ALA A 22 4.81 25.10 47.08
C ALA A 22 5.92 24.80 46.05
N VAL A 23 7.19 25.11 46.33
CA VAL A 23 8.29 24.82 45.39
C VAL A 23 8.79 23.37 45.51
N LEU A 24 8.66 22.73 46.68
CA LEU A 24 8.95 21.30 46.82
C LEU A 24 7.85 20.38 46.25
N GLY A 25 6.63 20.88 46.06
CA GLY A 25 5.58 20.17 45.33
C GLY A 25 5.70 20.27 43.80
N LEU A 26 6.43 21.27 43.28
CA LEU A 26 6.54 21.50 41.83
C LEU A 26 7.70 20.76 41.15
N LEU A 27 8.55 20.06 41.91
CA LEU A 27 9.61 19.20 41.35
C LEU A 27 9.15 17.74 41.15
N ALA A 28 7.94 17.37 41.57
CA ALA A 28 7.39 16.02 41.38
C ALA A 28 6.33 15.92 40.26
N VAL A 29 5.96 17.03 39.61
CA VAL A 29 4.97 17.04 38.51
C VAL A 29 5.63 17.09 37.12
N GLY A 30 6.92 17.44 37.04
CA GLY A 30 7.64 17.58 35.77
C GLY A 30 8.27 16.31 35.18
N LEU A 31 8.29 15.19 35.92
CA LEU A 31 8.92 13.93 35.48
C LEU A 31 7.90 12.81 35.18
N GLY A 32 6.61 13.15 35.18
CA GLY A 32 5.50 12.20 35.05
C GLY A 32 4.79 12.22 33.70
N ILE A 33 5.36 12.82 32.65
CA ILE A 33 4.87 12.57 31.27
C ILE A 33 5.51 11.25 30.83
N ALA A 34 5.09 10.18 31.52
CA ALA A 34 5.28 8.82 31.06
C ALA A 34 4.59 8.75 29.69
N VAL A 35 5.41 8.61 28.66
CA VAL A 35 5.01 8.39 27.29
C VAL A 35 4.22 7.08 27.26
N ALA A 36 2.91 7.17 27.50
CA ALA A 36 1.99 6.11 27.16
C ALA A 36 1.81 6.16 25.65
N VAL A 37 2.70 5.47 24.92
CA VAL A 37 2.40 5.06 23.55
C VAL A 37 1.21 4.14 23.66
N ILE A 38 0.02 4.70 23.51
CA ILE A 38 -1.18 3.92 23.25
C ILE A 38 -0.90 3.24 21.91
N ALA A 39 -0.62 1.93 21.96
CA ALA A 39 -0.57 1.08 20.79
C ALA A 39 -1.99 1.08 20.20
N LEU A 40 -2.26 2.04 19.32
CA LEU A 40 -3.44 2.00 18.48
C LEU A 40 -3.34 0.68 17.68
N PRO A 41 -4.38 -0.16 17.66
CA PRO A 41 -4.40 -1.27 16.72
C PRO A 41 -4.25 -0.64 15.34
N ALA A 42 -3.15 -0.97 14.66
CA ALA A 42 -3.01 -0.68 13.24
C ALA A 42 -4.14 -1.45 12.56
N HIS A 43 -5.21 -0.75 12.22
CA HIS A 43 -6.17 -1.27 11.26
C HIS A 43 -5.38 -1.44 9.97
N ALA A 44 -4.98 -2.68 9.68
CA ALA A 44 -4.61 -3.06 8.32
C ALA A 44 -5.78 -2.58 7.48
N GLN A 45 -5.51 -1.58 6.63
CA GLN A 45 -6.48 -1.14 5.66
C GLN A 45 -6.87 -2.41 4.91
N ASP A 46 -8.17 -2.68 4.77
CA ASP A 46 -8.70 -3.65 3.81
C ASP A 46 -8.33 -3.17 2.40
N GLY A 47 -7.03 -3.14 2.10
CA GLY A 47 -6.52 -3.10 0.75
C GLY A 47 -6.92 -4.43 0.18
N ALA A 48 -7.71 -4.39 -0.89
CA ALA A 48 -8.14 -5.56 -1.65
C ALA A 48 -7.00 -6.60 -1.62
N GLU A 49 -7.30 -7.81 -1.11
CA GLU A 49 -6.31 -8.87 -1.08
C GLU A 49 -5.63 -8.91 -2.44
N PRO A 50 -4.29 -8.82 -2.51
CA PRO A 50 -3.59 -8.88 -3.78
C PRO A 50 -4.06 -10.14 -4.52
N PRO A 51 -4.29 -10.07 -5.85
CA PRO A 51 -4.73 -11.23 -6.60
C PRO A 51 -3.75 -12.36 -6.34
N SER A 52 -4.24 -13.39 -5.68
CA SER A 52 -3.51 -14.59 -5.28
C SER A 52 -3.14 -15.46 -6.46
N ARG A 53 -3.79 -15.23 -7.61
CA ARG A 53 -3.40 -15.78 -8.91
C ARG A 53 -3.15 -14.65 -9.90
N VAL A 54 -1.99 -14.69 -10.52
CA VAL A 54 -1.58 -13.76 -11.57
C VAL A 54 -1.01 -14.59 -12.73
N GLY A 55 -1.44 -14.27 -13.94
CA GLY A 55 -0.84 -14.80 -15.16
C GLY A 55 0.44 -14.04 -15.53
N ARG A 56 1.23 -14.59 -16.44
CA ARG A 56 2.35 -13.85 -17.03
C ARG A 56 2.47 -14.13 -18.51
N VAL A 57 2.91 -13.12 -19.26
CA VAL A 57 3.34 -13.30 -20.64
C VAL A 57 4.63 -14.13 -20.64
N ALA A 58 4.55 -15.39 -21.05
CA ALA A 58 5.63 -16.37 -21.01
C ALA A 58 6.42 -16.43 -22.33
N TYR A 59 5.78 -16.07 -23.44
CA TYR A 59 6.39 -16.05 -24.77
C TYR A 59 5.78 -14.95 -25.63
N LEU A 60 6.59 -14.35 -26.50
CA LEU A 60 6.18 -13.37 -27.49
C LEU A 60 6.98 -13.59 -28.77
N SER A 61 6.30 -13.51 -29.91
CA SER A 61 6.88 -13.48 -31.25
C SER A 61 6.05 -12.57 -32.14
N GLY A 62 6.69 -11.77 -33.00
CA GLY A 62 6.01 -10.77 -33.82
C GLY A 62 5.49 -9.56 -33.00
N ASN A 63 4.53 -8.82 -33.57
CA ASN A 63 3.93 -7.67 -32.90
C ASN A 63 2.77 -8.13 -32.00
N VAL A 64 3.00 -8.09 -30.69
CA VAL A 64 1.98 -8.36 -29.68
C VAL A 64 1.82 -7.11 -28.84
N GLN A 65 0.58 -6.69 -28.66
CA GLN A 65 0.22 -5.50 -27.92
C GLN A 65 -0.58 -5.89 -26.67
N PHE A 66 -0.44 -5.07 -25.64
CA PHE A 66 -1.16 -5.13 -24.38
C PHE A 66 -1.96 -3.83 -24.25
N PHE A 67 -3.20 -3.92 -23.79
CA PHE A 67 -4.01 -2.72 -23.54
C PHE A 67 -3.65 -2.12 -22.18
N ASP A 68 -3.06 -0.93 -22.20
CA ASP A 68 -2.74 -0.20 -20.97
C ASP A 68 -3.97 0.62 -20.54
N GLU A 69 -4.54 0.27 -19.39
CA GLU A 69 -5.76 0.91 -18.90
C GLU A 69 -5.54 2.35 -18.41
N ASP A 70 -4.32 2.67 -17.94
CA ASP A 70 -4.00 4.00 -17.42
C ASP A 70 -3.85 5.00 -18.58
N GLU A 71 -3.22 4.56 -19.67
CA GLU A 71 -3.04 5.37 -20.89
C GLU A 71 -4.22 5.27 -21.86
N GLY A 72 -5.03 4.21 -21.76
CA GLY A 72 -6.16 3.94 -22.64
C GLY A 72 -5.75 3.54 -24.06
N GLU A 73 -4.54 3.00 -24.23
CA GLU A 73 -3.94 2.71 -25.53
C GLU A 73 -3.35 1.30 -25.59
N TRP A 74 -3.18 0.80 -26.81
CA TRP A 74 -2.45 -0.44 -27.06
C TRP A 74 -0.95 -0.14 -27.10
N VAL A 75 -0.19 -0.79 -26.22
CA VAL A 75 1.26 -0.67 -26.12
C VAL A 75 1.93 -2.01 -26.40
N ALA A 76 3.21 -2.01 -26.75
CA ALA A 76 3.93 -3.27 -26.97
C ALA A 76 3.93 -4.15 -25.70
N ALA A 77 3.55 -5.42 -25.85
CA ALA A 77 3.59 -6.37 -24.76
C ALA A 77 5.04 -6.71 -24.39
N THR A 78 5.29 -6.97 -23.10
CA THR A 78 6.61 -7.34 -22.60
C THR A 78 6.58 -8.72 -21.96
N LEU A 79 7.70 -9.46 -22.08
CA LEU A 79 7.86 -10.74 -21.43
C LEU A 79 7.80 -10.58 -19.90
N ASN A 80 7.25 -11.60 -19.24
CA ASN A 80 7.02 -11.66 -17.80
C ASN A 80 6.17 -10.50 -17.27
N ARG A 81 5.43 -9.77 -18.12
CA ARG A 81 4.43 -8.81 -17.67
C ARG A 81 3.35 -9.56 -16.88
N PRO A 82 2.99 -9.10 -15.68
CA PRO A 82 1.83 -9.59 -14.95
C PRO A 82 0.56 -9.44 -15.79
N LEU A 83 -0.28 -10.46 -15.77
CA LEU A 83 -1.56 -10.50 -16.47
C LEU A 83 -2.65 -10.84 -15.44
N THR A 84 -3.47 -9.85 -15.13
CA THR A 84 -4.57 -9.93 -14.16
C THR A 84 -5.92 -9.82 -14.86
N SER A 85 -7.02 -9.86 -14.10
CA SER A 85 -8.35 -9.51 -14.61
C SER A 85 -8.34 -8.11 -15.26
N HIS A 86 -9.21 -7.94 -16.26
CA HIS A 86 -9.39 -6.72 -17.08
C HIS A 86 -8.25 -6.37 -18.03
N ASN A 87 -7.21 -7.19 -18.13
CA ASN A 87 -6.19 -7.00 -19.14
C ASN A 87 -6.59 -7.58 -20.50
N SER A 88 -6.05 -7.00 -21.56
CA SER A 88 -6.24 -7.49 -22.93
C SER A 88 -4.91 -7.62 -23.66
N LEU A 89 -4.82 -8.64 -24.51
CA LEU A 89 -3.72 -8.86 -25.45
C LEU A 89 -4.24 -8.90 -26.87
N TRP A 90 -3.46 -8.33 -27.78
CA TRP A 90 -3.67 -8.40 -29.21
C TRP A 90 -2.41 -8.93 -29.89
N ALA A 91 -2.50 -10.09 -30.54
CA ALA A 91 -1.46 -10.61 -31.39
C ALA A 91 -1.81 -10.25 -32.85
N ASP A 92 -0.97 -9.45 -33.51
CA ASP A 92 -1.14 -9.12 -34.92
C ASP A 92 -1.02 -10.36 -35.82
N GLU A 93 -1.32 -10.20 -37.10
CA GLU A 93 -1.13 -11.26 -38.08
C GLU A 93 0.34 -11.75 -38.10
N GLY A 94 0.52 -13.07 -38.00
CA GLY A 94 1.85 -13.69 -37.91
C GLY A 94 2.55 -13.54 -36.54
N ALA A 95 1.93 -12.88 -35.56
CA ALA A 95 2.42 -12.83 -34.20
C ALA A 95 1.94 -14.05 -33.38
N GLN A 96 2.61 -14.32 -32.27
CA GLN A 96 2.23 -15.37 -31.33
C GLN A 96 2.56 -14.94 -29.90
N ALA A 97 1.68 -15.26 -28.95
CA ALA A 97 1.90 -15.03 -27.53
C ALA A 97 1.59 -16.29 -26.72
N GLU A 98 2.31 -16.51 -25.62
CA GLU A 98 1.91 -17.48 -24.59
C GLU A 98 1.71 -16.75 -23.27
N VAL A 99 0.60 -17.06 -22.60
CA VAL A 99 0.31 -16.62 -21.24
C VAL A 99 0.32 -17.83 -20.32
N GLY A 100 1.25 -17.86 -19.38
CA GLY A 100 1.31 -18.89 -18.34
C GLY A 100 0.50 -18.49 -17.12
N ILE A 101 -0.36 -19.39 -16.63
CA ILE A 101 -1.18 -19.19 -15.43
C ILE A 101 -1.18 -20.47 -14.60
N GLY A 102 -0.38 -20.52 -13.53
CA GLY A 102 -0.22 -21.73 -12.72
C GLY A 102 0.28 -22.92 -13.55
N SER A 103 -0.47 -24.03 -13.56
CA SER A 103 -0.19 -25.22 -14.36
C SER A 103 -0.75 -25.16 -15.79
N ALA A 104 -1.41 -24.05 -16.17
CA ALA A 104 -1.95 -23.85 -17.51
C ALA A 104 -1.09 -22.89 -18.34
N ALA A 105 -1.15 -23.03 -19.66
CA ALA A 105 -0.66 -22.06 -20.63
C ALA A 105 -1.69 -21.83 -21.72
N ILE A 106 -1.92 -20.56 -22.05
CA ILE A 106 -2.81 -20.13 -23.14
C ILE A 106 -1.93 -19.58 -24.25
N GLN A 107 -1.96 -20.22 -25.41
CA GLN A 107 -1.24 -19.80 -26.60
C GLN A 107 -2.19 -19.04 -27.51
N LEU A 108 -1.84 -17.82 -27.91
CA LEU A 108 -2.59 -16.99 -28.86
C LEU A 108 -1.89 -17.04 -30.21
N ASP A 109 -2.64 -17.36 -31.26
CA ASP A 109 -2.15 -17.27 -32.64
C ASP A 109 -2.27 -15.85 -33.19
N GLY A 110 -1.77 -15.63 -34.41
CA GLY A 110 -1.86 -14.32 -35.06
C GLY A 110 -3.30 -13.89 -35.34
N ALA A 111 -3.50 -12.58 -35.41
CA ALA A 111 -4.81 -11.93 -35.53
C ALA A 111 -5.80 -12.30 -34.40
N THR A 112 -5.29 -12.46 -33.18
CA THR A 112 -6.05 -12.87 -32.00
C THR A 112 -6.14 -11.78 -30.96
N GLN A 113 -7.36 -11.47 -30.51
CA GLN A 113 -7.61 -10.62 -29.34
C GLN A 113 -8.11 -11.51 -28.20
N ALA A 114 -7.43 -11.43 -27.06
CA ALA A 114 -7.79 -12.13 -25.84
C ALA A 114 -8.00 -11.12 -24.70
N ASP A 115 -9.21 -11.11 -24.14
CA ASP A 115 -9.58 -10.28 -23.00
C ASP A 115 -9.69 -11.18 -21.77
N PHE A 116 -8.87 -10.92 -20.75
CA PHE A 116 -8.78 -11.70 -19.52
C PHE A 116 -9.78 -11.14 -18.51
N SER A 117 -11.03 -11.58 -18.57
CA SER A 117 -12.10 -11.06 -17.71
C SER A 117 -11.99 -11.51 -16.26
N GLN A 118 -11.37 -12.67 -16.02
CA GLN A 118 -11.09 -13.17 -14.67
C GLN A 118 -9.74 -13.89 -14.62
N VAL A 119 -8.88 -13.49 -13.69
CA VAL A 119 -7.67 -14.22 -13.31
C VAL A 119 -7.52 -14.10 -11.80
N ASP A 120 -8.03 -15.10 -11.07
CA ASP A 120 -8.01 -15.13 -9.60
C ASP A 120 -7.99 -16.58 -9.06
N ASP A 121 -8.18 -16.75 -7.76
CA ASP A 121 -8.21 -18.08 -7.13
C ASP A 121 -9.42 -18.93 -7.50
N SER A 122 -10.54 -18.29 -7.82
CA SER A 122 -11.77 -18.98 -8.19
C SER A 122 -11.74 -19.51 -9.62
N GLY A 123 -10.96 -18.88 -10.49
CA GLY A 123 -10.79 -19.35 -11.86
C GLY A 123 -10.05 -18.41 -12.79
N VAL A 124 -10.02 -18.84 -14.05
CA VAL A 124 -9.53 -18.07 -15.18
C VAL A 124 -10.62 -18.05 -16.24
N ALA A 125 -11.06 -16.85 -16.64
CA ALA A 125 -11.97 -16.65 -17.75
C ALA A 125 -11.29 -15.74 -18.79
N VAL A 126 -11.26 -16.21 -20.03
CA VAL A 126 -10.68 -15.50 -21.17
C VAL A 126 -11.70 -15.47 -22.28
N ASN A 127 -11.99 -14.27 -22.78
CA ASN A 127 -12.80 -14.05 -23.96
C ASN A 127 -11.88 -13.90 -25.17
N ILE A 128 -12.12 -14.70 -26.22
CA ILE A 128 -11.45 -14.54 -27.50
C ILE A 128 -12.38 -13.73 -28.40
N ALA A 129 -12.17 -12.42 -28.46
CA ALA A 129 -13.01 -11.54 -29.28
C ALA A 129 -12.84 -11.82 -30.78
N ARG A 130 -11.65 -12.26 -31.19
CA ARG A 130 -11.35 -12.78 -32.53
C ARG A 130 -10.08 -13.64 -32.54
N GLY A 131 -9.92 -14.47 -33.57
CA GLY A 131 -8.73 -15.29 -33.79
C GLY A 131 -8.85 -16.68 -33.16
N SER A 132 -7.71 -17.26 -32.76
CA SER A 132 -7.64 -18.60 -32.16
C SER A 132 -6.66 -18.66 -30.99
N ALA A 133 -7.00 -19.51 -30.03
CA ALA A 133 -6.14 -19.80 -28.90
C ALA A 133 -6.15 -21.29 -28.58
N ALA A 134 -5.05 -21.78 -28.02
CA ALA A 134 -4.92 -23.15 -27.52
C ALA A 134 -4.63 -23.14 -26.01
N LEU A 135 -5.31 -24.03 -25.28
CA LEU A 135 -5.06 -24.24 -23.86
C LEU A 135 -4.23 -25.51 -23.66
N GLN A 136 -3.14 -25.39 -22.91
CA GLN A 136 -2.28 -26.49 -22.52
C GLN A 136 -2.27 -26.62 -21.00
N LEU A 137 -2.39 -27.86 -20.50
CA LEU A 137 -2.29 -28.20 -19.08
C LEU A 137 -1.02 -29.01 -18.84
N ARG A 138 -0.31 -28.74 -17.74
CA ARG A 138 0.90 -29.44 -17.32
C ARG A 138 0.64 -30.32 -16.11
#